data_AF-A0A5M8BFC5-F1
#
_entry.id   AF-A0A5M8BFC5-F1
#
_cell.length_a   1.000
_cell.length_b   1.000
_cell.length_c   1.000
_cell.angle_alpha   90.00
_cell.angle_beta   90.00
_cell.angle_gamma   90.00
#
_symmetry.space_group_name_H-M   'P 1'
#
loop_
_entity.id
_entity.type
_entity.pdbx_description
1 polymer ?
#
loop_
_entity_poly.entity_id
_entity_poly.type
_entity_poly.pdbx_seq_one_letter_code
_entity_poly.pdbx_strand_id
1 'polypeptide(L)'
;MSFLLNPFKKLYDLIDGFVLIMLAAIALALAAPEVGTGDGPLHLGLVTSLGVALVFFLHGAALSRDKLVAGARHWRLHTFVQAFTYVVFPLIGAVLMFALRDQLPADLLLGVFFLCALPSTVSSSVAMTSMARGNVPGAIFNATISGLIGMALTPLLMGLVISASGASMPLGKALTGVALQLLLPFALGQLARPVIGAWLGRHKAITSKIDRGVIVLIVYSSFCDATSEGLWHQYSWQTIAAVMALAAVLLFAILATTTFVARRLGFSVEDEITAVFCGSKKSLANGIPMAKILFAGHPALGLLVLPLMVYHQLQLIVCSVMASRYANREQIEGAVARA
;
A
#
# COMPACT_ATOMS: atom_id res chain seq x y z
N MET A 1 35.74 18.11 3.40
CA MET A 1 34.34 18.12 3.90
C MET A 1 33.29 17.79 2.82
N SER A 2 33.66 17.58 1.54
CA SER A 2 32.73 17.24 0.44
C SER A 2 32.60 15.73 0.17
N PHE A 3 33.56 14.91 0.58
CA PHE A 3 33.56 13.46 0.30
C PHE A 3 32.59 12.67 1.21
N LEU A 4 32.41 13.13 2.46
CA LEU A 4 31.48 12.52 3.43
C LEU A 4 30.00 12.85 3.15
N LEU A 5 29.71 13.94 2.44
CA LEU A 5 28.34 14.37 2.08
C LEU A 5 27.87 13.77 0.74
N ASN A 6 28.78 13.23 -0.06
CA ASN A 6 28.47 12.68 -1.37
C ASN A 6 27.55 11.44 -1.37
N PRO A 7 27.68 10.46 -0.44
CA PRO A 7 26.72 9.36 -0.34
C PRO A 7 25.34 9.85 0.15
N PHE A 8 25.29 10.82 1.06
CA PHE A 8 24.04 11.40 1.54
C PHE A 8 23.31 12.21 0.46
N LYS A 9 24.05 12.94 -0.39
CA LYS A 9 23.49 13.69 -1.52
C LYS A 9 22.96 12.75 -2.61
N LYS A 10 23.69 11.70 -2.95
CA LYS A 10 23.20 10.63 -3.85
C LYS A 10 21.95 9.94 -3.28
N LEU A 11 21.91 9.68 -1.97
CA LEU A 11 20.75 9.07 -1.34
C LEU A 11 19.54 10.02 -1.30
N TYR A 12 19.77 11.31 -1.06
CA TYR A 12 18.74 12.36 -1.09
C TYR A 12 18.13 12.52 -2.49
N ASP A 13 18.95 12.50 -3.55
CA ASP A 13 18.48 12.57 -4.94
C ASP A 13 17.72 11.29 -5.38
N LEU A 14 17.89 10.17 -4.65
CA LEU A 14 17.21 8.88 -4.88
C LEU A 14 15.90 8.72 -4.08
N ILE A 15 15.69 9.54 -3.04
CA ILE A 15 14.53 9.45 -2.15
C ILE A 15 13.54 10.58 -2.51
N ASP A 16 12.37 10.21 -3.04
CA ASP A 16 11.26 11.14 -3.32
C ASP A 16 10.96 11.96 -2.06
N GLY A 17 10.77 13.28 -2.18
CA GLY A 17 10.43 14.17 -1.05
C GLY A 17 9.21 13.67 -0.25
N PHE A 18 8.32 12.90 -0.86
CA PHE A 18 7.24 12.21 -0.16
C PHE A 18 7.72 11.19 0.88
N VAL A 19 8.77 10.42 0.59
CA VAL A 19 9.36 9.46 1.52
C VAL A 19 10.00 10.20 2.70
N LEU A 20 10.66 11.33 2.47
CA LEU A 20 11.23 12.17 3.53
C LEU A 20 10.15 12.75 4.45
N ILE A 21 9.07 13.30 3.87
CA ILE A 21 7.90 13.75 4.64
C ILE A 21 7.34 12.58 5.46
N MET A 22 7.33 11.38 4.91
CA MET A 22 6.84 10.22 5.65
C MET A 22 7.71 9.80 6.81
N LEU A 23 9.01 9.75 6.61
CA LEU A 23 9.96 9.46 7.70
C LEU A 23 9.90 10.54 8.79
N ALA A 24 9.74 11.81 8.41
CA ALA A 24 9.58 12.91 9.36
C ALA A 24 8.28 12.77 10.17
N ALA A 25 7.17 12.41 9.53
CA ALA A 25 5.91 12.15 10.22
C ALA A 25 6.04 10.98 11.20
N ILE A 26 6.70 9.88 10.81
CA ILE A 26 6.94 8.74 11.71
C ILE A 26 7.81 9.18 12.90
N ALA A 27 8.89 9.93 12.66
CA ALA A 27 9.74 10.42 13.74
C ALA A 27 8.97 11.32 14.72
N LEU A 28 8.09 12.19 14.21
CA LEU A 28 7.24 13.03 15.04
C LEU A 28 6.23 12.20 15.85
N ALA A 29 5.64 11.17 15.24
CA ALA A 29 4.69 10.28 15.90
C ALA A 29 5.34 9.49 17.05
N LEU A 30 6.60 9.09 16.88
CA LEU A 30 7.37 8.41 17.94
C LEU A 30 7.78 9.37 19.06
N ALA A 31 8.05 10.64 18.75
CA ALA A 31 8.51 11.63 19.73
C ALA A 31 7.38 12.26 20.54
N ALA A 32 6.21 12.49 19.91
CA ALA A 32 5.06 13.16 20.52
C ALA A 32 3.74 12.47 20.12
N PRO A 33 3.51 11.21 20.54
CA PRO A 33 2.37 10.43 20.09
C PRO A 33 1.02 11.02 20.50
N GLU A 34 0.93 11.63 21.69
CA GLU A 34 -0.31 12.18 22.26
C GLU A 34 -1.00 13.23 21.38
N VAL A 35 -0.24 13.97 20.57
CA VAL A 35 -0.78 15.01 19.69
C VAL A 35 -1.58 14.40 18.53
N GLY A 36 -1.18 13.22 18.07
CA GLY A 36 -1.69 12.59 16.85
C GLY A 36 -2.54 11.34 17.06
N THR A 37 -2.85 10.97 18.30
CA THR A 37 -3.77 9.85 18.56
C THR A 37 -5.17 10.16 18.04
N GLY A 38 -5.96 9.11 17.80
CA GLY A 38 -7.32 9.19 17.30
C GLY A 38 -8.20 10.18 18.08
N ASP A 39 -8.13 10.10 19.41
CA ASP A 39 -8.86 10.93 20.38
C ASP A 39 -8.02 12.07 20.96
N GLY A 40 -6.82 12.30 20.42
CA GLY A 40 -5.94 13.38 20.83
C GLY A 40 -6.47 14.78 20.47
N PRO A 41 -5.73 15.86 20.79
CA PRO A 41 -6.16 17.24 20.59
C PRO A 41 -6.53 17.59 19.14
N LEU A 42 -5.91 16.90 18.18
CA LEU A 42 -6.17 17.09 16.76
C LEU A 42 -7.33 16.24 16.22
N HIS A 43 -7.95 15.39 17.05
CA HIS A 43 -9.00 14.44 16.69
C HIS A 43 -8.69 13.67 15.40
N LEU A 44 -7.47 13.16 15.29
CA LEU A 44 -6.99 12.58 14.03
C LEU A 44 -7.77 11.34 13.61
N GLY A 45 -8.53 10.69 14.49
CA GLY A 45 -9.46 9.63 14.12
C GLY A 45 -10.53 10.11 13.15
N LEU A 46 -11.17 11.25 13.46
CA LEU A 46 -12.18 11.86 12.60
C LEU A 46 -11.53 12.46 11.34
N VAL A 47 -10.43 13.20 11.51
CA VAL A 47 -9.74 13.86 10.38
C VAL A 47 -9.25 12.84 9.36
N THR A 48 -8.62 11.75 9.80
CA THR A 48 -8.16 10.69 8.89
C THR A 48 -9.34 9.94 8.25
N SER A 49 -10.43 9.70 8.99
CA SER A 49 -11.64 9.08 8.41
C SER A 49 -12.27 9.95 7.31
N LEU A 50 -12.41 11.26 7.54
CA LEU A 50 -12.89 12.21 6.53
C LEU A 50 -11.91 12.34 5.36
N GLY A 51 -10.61 12.34 5.64
CA GLY A 51 -9.56 12.34 4.63
C GLY A 51 -9.62 11.10 3.73
N VAL A 52 -9.81 9.91 4.31
CA VAL A 52 -10.02 8.67 3.59
C VAL A 52 -11.25 8.78 2.70
N ALA A 53 -12.39 9.20 3.25
CA ALA A 53 -13.62 9.37 2.45
C ALA A 53 -13.40 10.34 1.27
N LEU A 54 -12.71 11.46 1.51
CA LEU A 54 -12.35 12.42 0.47
C LEU A 54 -11.46 11.79 -0.61
N VAL A 55 -10.42 11.05 -0.23
CA VAL A 55 -9.52 10.39 -1.17
C VAL A 55 -10.24 9.35 -2.01
N PHE A 56 -11.09 8.51 -1.40
CA PHE A 56 -11.88 7.54 -2.16
C PHE A 56 -12.92 8.20 -3.07
N PHE A 57 -13.54 9.29 -2.63
CA PHE A 57 -14.39 10.12 -3.48
C PHE A 57 -13.63 10.67 -4.69
N LEU A 58 -12.44 11.24 -4.47
CA LEU A 58 -11.60 11.76 -5.56
C LEU A 58 -11.13 10.65 -6.51
N HIS A 59 -10.80 9.46 -6.00
CA HIS A 59 -10.48 8.29 -6.82
C HIS A 59 -11.68 7.87 -7.68
N GLY A 60 -12.87 7.85 -7.09
CA GLY A 60 -14.12 7.61 -7.82
C GLY A 60 -14.32 8.65 -8.92
N ALA A 61 -14.24 9.93 -8.61
CA ALA A 61 -14.47 11.01 -9.56
C ALA A 61 -13.40 11.09 -10.68
N ALA A 62 -12.16 10.72 -10.38
CA ALA A 62 -11.06 10.73 -11.35
C ALA A 62 -11.11 9.54 -12.33
N LEU A 63 -11.77 8.44 -11.98
CA LEU A 63 -11.75 7.21 -12.75
C LEU A 63 -12.70 7.27 -13.96
N SER A 64 -12.10 7.35 -15.16
CA SER A 64 -12.81 7.38 -16.44
C SER A 64 -13.21 5.99 -16.90
N ARG A 65 -14.49 5.82 -17.29
CA ARG A 65 -15.02 4.60 -17.91
C ARG A 65 -14.28 4.26 -19.20
N ASP A 66 -14.01 5.25 -20.05
CA ASP A 66 -13.29 5.03 -21.31
C ASP A 66 -11.86 4.54 -21.07
N LYS A 67 -11.19 5.05 -20.01
CA LYS A 67 -9.87 4.57 -19.61
C LYS A 67 -9.91 3.15 -19.02
N LEU A 68 -10.98 2.79 -18.32
CA LEU A 68 -11.20 1.42 -17.86
C LEU A 68 -11.36 0.46 -19.05
N VAL A 69 -12.23 0.81 -19.99
CA VAL A 69 -12.51 -0.01 -21.18
C VAL A 69 -11.29 -0.12 -22.10
N ALA A 70 -10.56 0.97 -22.31
CA ALA A 70 -9.31 0.96 -23.09
C ALA A 70 -8.22 0.11 -22.40
N GLY A 71 -8.12 0.18 -21.06
CA GLY A 71 -7.20 -0.62 -20.27
C GLY A 71 -7.46 -2.12 -20.39
N ALA A 72 -8.73 -2.54 -20.40
CA ALA A 72 -9.15 -3.94 -20.45
C ALA A 72 -8.57 -4.77 -21.62
N ARG A 73 -8.05 -4.12 -22.66
CA ARG A 73 -7.34 -4.78 -23.77
C ARG A 73 -6.05 -5.50 -23.34
N HIS A 74 -5.41 -5.07 -22.25
CA HIS A 74 -4.20 -5.69 -21.69
C HIS A 74 -4.52 -6.74 -20.61
N TRP A 75 -5.49 -7.62 -20.88
CA TRP A 75 -6.00 -8.60 -19.91
C TRP A 75 -4.90 -9.45 -19.26
N ARG A 76 -3.84 -9.82 -20.00
CA ARG A 76 -2.70 -10.59 -19.47
C ARG A 76 -2.02 -9.88 -18.31
N LEU A 77 -1.78 -8.58 -18.45
CA LEU A 77 -1.18 -7.74 -17.40
C LEU A 77 -2.13 -7.64 -16.19
N HIS A 78 -3.43 -7.48 -16.45
CA HIS A 78 -4.42 -7.35 -15.39
C HIS A 78 -4.55 -8.63 -14.56
N THR A 79 -4.75 -9.76 -15.22
CA THR A 79 -4.81 -11.07 -14.58
C THR A 79 -3.54 -11.34 -13.79
N PHE A 80 -2.35 -11.01 -14.33
CA PHE A 80 -1.09 -11.16 -13.62
C PHE A 80 -1.07 -10.38 -12.30
N VAL A 81 -1.39 -9.08 -12.33
CA VAL A 81 -1.34 -8.24 -11.13
C VAL A 81 -2.37 -8.68 -10.09
N GLN A 82 -3.60 -8.99 -10.52
CA GLN A 82 -4.64 -9.44 -9.59
C GLN A 82 -4.33 -10.82 -9.00
N ALA A 83 -3.78 -11.75 -9.79
CA ALA A 83 -3.37 -13.06 -9.31
C ALA A 83 -2.24 -12.95 -8.28
N PHE A 84 -1.24 -12.10 -8.51
CA PHE A 84 -0.22 -11.86 -7.48
C PHE A 84 -0.83 -11.28 -6.21
N THR A 85 -1.72 -10.30 -6.34
CA THR A 85 -2.30 -9.57 -5.22
C THR A 85 -3.23 -10.43 -4.36
N TYR A 86 -4.08 -11.26 -4.97
CA TYR A 86 -5.16 -11.99 -4.30
C TYR A 86 -5.02 -13.51 -4.28
N VAL A 87 -4.00 -14.06 -4.93
CA VAL A 87 -3.69 -15.49 -4.88
C VAL A 87 -2.31 -15.69 -4.29
N VAL A 88 -1.26 -15.19 -4.96
CA VAL A 88 0.14 -15.45 -4.54
C VAL A 88 0.43 -14.88 -3.15
N PHE A 89 0.09 -13.62 -2.91
CA PHE A 89 0.29 -13.00 -1.60
C PHE A 89 -0.46 -13.75 -0.48
N PRO A 90 -1.80 -13.95 -0.54
CA PRO A 90 -2.52 -14.69 0.50
C PRO A 90 -2.00 -16.12 0.71
N LEU A 91 -1.59 -16.82 -0.36
CA LEU A 91 -0.97 -18.15 -0.22
C LEU A 91 0.36 -18.08 0.54
N ILE A 92 1.22 -17.11 0.23
CA ILE A 92 2.46 -16.89 1.00
C ILE A 92 2.13 -16.55 2.45
N GLY A 93 1.14 -15.68 2.68
CA GLY A 93 0.66 -15.36 4.03
C GLY A 93 0.22 -16.60 4.80
N ALA A 94 -0.59 -17.48 4.19
CA ALA A 94 -1.04 -18.72 4.80
C ALA A 94 0.11 -19.69 5.10
N VAL A 95 1.08 -19.81 4.18
CA VAL A 95 2.30 -20.61 4.41
C VAL A 95 3.11 -20.06 5.57
N LEU A 96 3.30 -18.73 5.65
CA LEU A 96 4.01 -18.08 6.74
C LEU A 96 3.29 -18.26 8.08
N MET A 97 1.96 -18.13 8.11
CA MET A 97 1.16 -18.40 9.31
C MET A 97 1.38 -19.83 9.81
N PHE A 98 1.30 -20.82 8.93
CA PHE A 98 1.48 -22.22 9.32
C PHE A 98 2.91 -22.53 9.74
N ALA A 99 3.91 -22.03 8.99
CA ALA A 99 5.32 -22.32 9.23
C ALA A 99 5.87 -21.65 10.50
N LEU A 100 5.32 -20.50 10.89
CA LEU A 100 5.82 -19.70 12.02
C LEU A 100 4.88 -19.69 13.24
N ARG A 101 3.80 -20.48 13.25
CA ARG A 101 2.80 -20.52 14.33
C ARG A 101 3.37 -20.80 15.73
N ASP A 102 4.44 -21.59 15.80
CA ASP A 102 5.08 -21.99 17.06
C ASP A 102 6.20 -21.02 17.47
N GLN A 103 6.53 -20.04 16.62
CA GLN A 103 7.67 -19.12 16.79
C GLN A 103 7.21 -17.67 17.04
N LEU A 104 6.05 -17.28 16.52
CA LEU A 104 5.56 -15.90 16.53
C LEU A 104 4.14 -15.80 17.13
N PRO A 105 3.80 -14.66 17.76
CA PRO A 105 2.45 -14.43 18.28
C PRO A 105 1.38 -14.54 17.19
N ALA A 106 0.22 -15.11 17.55
CA ALA A 106 -0.90 -15.28 16.63
C ALA A 106 -1.37 -13.96 16.00
N ASP A 107 -1.43 -12.89 16.79
CA ASP A 107 -1.83 -11.55 16.31
C ASP A 107 -0.85 -10.99 15.28
N LEU A 108 0.45 -11.26 15.45
CA LEU A 108 1.45 -10.86 14.46
C LEU A 108 1.25 -11.63 13.14
N LEU A 109 1.05 -12.95 13.23
CA LEU A 109 0.80 -13.79 12.06
C LEU A 109 -0.49 -13.39 11.33
N LEU A 110 -1.53 -13.04 12.09
CA LEU A 110 -2.76 -12.48 11.54
C LEU A 110 -2.52 -11.15 10.83
N GLY A 111 -1.66 -10.28 11.40
CA GLY A 111 -1.24 -9.02 10.76
C GLY A 111 -0.44 -9.22 9.47
N VAL A 112 0.42 -10.25 9.42
CA VAL A 112 1.15 -10.63 8.21
C VAL A 112 0.20 -11.14 7.12
N PHE A 113 -0.77 -11.97 7.49
CA PHE A 113 -1.79 -12.42 6.54
C PHE A 113 -2.68 -11.27 6.08
N PHE A 114 -3.05 -10.37 6.99
CA PHE A 114 -3.78 -9.15 6.65
C PHE A 114 -3.03 -8.32 5.61
N LEU A 115 -1.73 -8.05 5.81
CA LEU A 115 -0.88 -7.42 4.80
C LEU A 115 -0.95 -8.15 3.45
N CYS A 116 -0.90 -9.48 3.46
CA CYS A 116 -0.99 -10.29 2.25
C CYS A 116 -2.36 -10.21 1.57
N ALA A 117 -3.45 -10.06 2.32
CA ALA A 117 -4.81 -9.98 1.79
C ALA A 117 -5.15 -8.60 1.19
N LEU A 118 -4.34 -7.56 1.47
CA LEU A 118 -4.64 -6.20 1.05
C LEU A 118 -4.51 -5.93 -0.46
N PRO A 119 -5.25 -4.94 -0.99
CA PRO A 119 -5.13 -4.48 -2.36
C PRO A 119 -3.81 -3.75 -2.64
N SER A 120 -3.54 -3.54 -3.93
CA SER A 120 -2.43 -2.74 -4.45
C SER A 120 -2.64 -1.23 -4.26
N THR A 121 -1.56 -0.44 -4.40
CA THR A 121 -1.56 1.02 -4.24
C THR A 121 -1.82 1.75 -5.55
N VAL A 122 -2.71 2.76 -5.54
CA VAL A 122 -2.89 3.66 -6.68
C VAL A 122 -1.73 4.66 -6.75
N SER A 123 -1.58 5.50 -5.72
CA SER A 123 -0.63 6.61 -5.72
C SER A 123 0.82 6.20 -6.03
N SER A 124 1.38 5.30 -5.22
CA SER A 124 2.80 4.93 -5.34
C SER A 124 3.08 4.05 -6.55
N SER A 125 2.17 3.15 -6.94
CA SER A 125 2.36 2.35 -8.17
C SER A 125 2.35 3.24 -9.41
N VAL A 126 1.40 4.16 -9.52
CA VAL A 126 1.28 5.06 -10.67
C VAL A 126 2.48 6.02 -10.73
N ALA A 127 2.87 6.62 -9.60
CA ALA A 127 4.03 7.51 -9.54
C ALA A 127 5.33 6.80 -9.94
N MET A 128 5.59 5.61 -9.40
CA MET A 128 6.82 4.86 -9.70
C MET A 128 6.82 4.29 -11.11
N THR A 129 5.67 3.84 -11.62
CA THR A 129 5.54 3.42 -13.02
C THR A 129 5.81 4.59 -13.96
N SER A 130 5.29 5.78 -13.65
CA SER A 130 5.57 6.99 -14.42
C SER A 130 7.04 7.36 -14.38
N MET A 131 7.67 7.35 -13.20
CA MET A 131 9.10 7.63 -13.04
C MET A 131 9.96 6.65 -13.83
N ALA A 132 9.61 5.37 -13.79
CA ALA A 132 10.28 4.30 -14.50
C ALA A 132 9.96 4.27 -16.01
N ARG A 133 9.10 5.15 -16.54
CA ARG A 133 8.64 5.13 -17.93
C ARG A 133 7.98 3.79 -18.33
N GLY A 134 7.07 3.31 -17.49
CA GLY A 134 6.26 2.11 -17.75
C GLY A 134 4.84 2.42 -18.24
N ASN A 135 3.99 1.40 -18.32
CA ASN A 135 2.59 1.50 -18.73
C ASN A 135 1.71 2.13 -17.63
N VAL A 136 1.75 3.47 -17.54
CA VAL A 136 0.99 4.26 -16.57
C VAL A 136 -0.53 4.02 -16.64
N PRO A 137 -1.18 3.95 -17.82
CA PRO A 137 -2.60 3.58 -17.92
C PRO A 137 -2.90 2.22 -17.29
N GLY A 138 -2.05 1.21 -17.57
CA GLY A 138 -2.15 -0.12 -16.98
C GLY A 138 -1.99 -0.10 -15.45
N ALA A 139 -1.10 0.74 -14.92
CA ALA A 139 -0.91 0.90 -13.49
C ALA A 139 -2.14 1.51 -12.80
N ILE A 140 -2.72 2.56 -13.39
CA ILE A 140 -3.94 3.19 -12.88
C ILE A 140 -5.07 2.16 -12.84
N PHE A 141 -5.31 1.45 -13.96
CA PHE A 141 -6.35 0.44 -14.04
C PHE A 141 -6.18 -0.64 -12.96
N ASN A 142 -4.99 -1.25 -12.90
CA ASN A 142 -4.70 -2.36 -12.02
C ASN A 142 -4.81 -2.00 -10.55
N ALA A 143 -4.29 -0.84 -10.17
CA ALA A 143 -4.35 -0.39 -8.79
C ALA A 143 -5.78 -0.02 -8.38
N THR A 144 -6.55 0.60 -9.26
CA THR A 144 -7.94 0.96 -8.96
C THR A 144 -8.84 -0.27 -8.87
N ILE A 145 -8.76 -1.20 -9.84
CA ILE A 145 -9.57 -2.42 -9.81
C ILE A 145 -9.17 -3.31 -8.64
N SER A 146 -7.88 -3.37 -8.29
CA SER A 146 -7.43 -4.03 -7.08
C SER A 146 -8.05 -3.37 -5.85
N GLY A 147 -8.00 -2.05 -5.70
CA GLY A 147 -8.68 -1.36 -4.59
C GLY A 147 -10.15 -1.79 -4.42
N LEU A 148 -10.91 -1.83 -5.51
CA LEU A 148 -12.33 -2.24 -5.50
C LEU A 148 -12.52 -3.72 -5.14
N ILE A 149 -11.74 -4.62 -5.75
CA ILE A 149 -11.78 -6.06 -5.42
C ILE A 149 -11.41 -6.26 -3.95
N GLY A 150 -10.38 -5.57 -3.47
CA GLY A 150 -9.89 -5.66 -2.10
C GLY A 150 -10.90 -5.24 -1.05
N MET A 151 -11.79 -4.28 -1.35
CA MET A 151 -12.87 -3.89 -0.43
C MET A 151 -13.82 -5.04 -0.08
N ALA A 152 -14.04 -5.96 -1.02
CA ALA A 152 -14.85 -7.16 -0.78
C ALA A 152 -13.98 -8.35 -0.36
N LEU A 153 -12.85 -8.57 -1.05
CA LEU A 153 -12.08 -9.80 -0.91
C LEU A 153 -11.21 -9.82 0.36
N THR A 154 -10.69 -8.67 0.83
CA THR A 154 -9.88 -8.63 2.06
C THR A 154 -10.70 -9.09 3.27
N PRO A 155 -11.91 -8.54 3.55
CA PRO A 155 -12.73 -9.02 4.67
C PRO A 155 -13.11 -10.50 4.54
N LEU A 156 -13.35 -11.00 3.32
CA LEU A 156 -13.65 -12.41 3.08
C LEU A 156 -12.47 -13.33 3.40
N LEU A 157 -11.27 -12.99 2.91
CA LEU A 157 -10.04 -13.74 3.21
C LEU A 157 -9.72 -13.72 4.71
N MET A 158 -9.88 -12.56 5.35
CA MET A 158 -9.70 -12.44 6.80
C MET A 158 -10.74 -13.26 7.58
N GLY A 159 -12.01 -13.19 7.18
CA GLY A 159 -13.08 -13.98 7.78
C GLY A 159 -12.83 -15.48 7.67
N LEU A 160 -12.29 -15.95 6.53
CA LEU A 160 -11.90 -17.35 6.36
C LEU A 160 -10.80 -17.77 7.34
N VAL A 161 -9.73 -16.98 7.44
CA VAL A 161 -8.59 -17.29 8.34
C VAL A 161 -8.99 -17.23 9.81
N ILE A 162 -9.78 -16.23 10.22
CA ILE A 162 -10.27 -16.10 11.59
C ILE A 162 -11.22 -17.24 11.94
N SER A 163 -12.10 -17.63 11.00
CA SER A 163 -12.99 -18.79 11.21
C SER A 163 -12.21 -20.10 11.34
N ALA A 164 -11.13 -20.26 10.57
CA ALA A 164 -10.26 -21.43 10.64
C ALA A 164 -9.50 -21.56 11.96
N SER A 165 -9.28 -20.46 12.70
CA SER A 165 -8.71 -20.48 14.06
C SER A 165 -9.74 -20.74 15.16
N GLY A 166 -11.02 -20.94 14.81
CA GLY A 166 -12.11 -21.17 15.75
C GLY A 166 -12.74 -19.90 16.33
N ALA A 167 -12.29 -18.71 15.90
CA ALA A 167 -12.89 -17.43 16.27
C ALA A 167 -13.97 -17.02 15.26
N SER A 168 -14.97 -16.27 15.71
CA SER A 168 -15.99 -15.73 14.80
C SER A 168 -15.69 -14.28 14.46
N MET A 169 -15.65 -13.95 13.16
CA MET A 169 -15.62 -12.57 12.69
C MET A 169 -17.05 -12.14 12.29
N PRO A 170 -17.55 -10.97 12.74
CA PRO A 170 -18.81 -10.43 12.26
C PRO A 170 -18.68 -9.90 10.82
N LEU A 171 -18.56 -10.81 9.86
CA LEU A 171 -18.24 -10.53 8.45
C LEU A 171 -19.21 -9.53 7.82
N GLY A 172 -20.51 -9.63 8.12
CA GLY A 172 -21.52 -8.68 7.62
C GLY A 172 -21.29 -7.24 8.10
N LYS A 173 -20.84 -7.06 9.36
CA LYS A 173 -20.47 -5.75 9.90
C LYS A 173 -19.18 -5.23 9.26
N ALA A 174 -18.20 -6.11 9.05
CA ALA A 174 -16.95 -5.75 8.39
C ALA A 174 -17.17 -5.31 6.93
N LEU A 175 -17.94 -6.09 6.15
CA LEU A 175 -18.28 -5.75 4.76
C LEU A 175 -19.08 -4.45 4.68
N THR A 176 -20.09 -4.28 5.55
CA THR A 176 -20.87 -3.03 5.61
C THR A 176 -19.99 -1.84 6.00
N GLY A 177 -19.11 -2.00 6.99
CA GLY A 177 -18.18 -0.94 7.40
C GLY A 177 -17.25 -0.52 6.28
N VAL A 178 -16.64 -1.48 5.57
CA VAL A 178 -15.78 -1.19 4.41
C VAL A 178 -16.58 -0.58 3.27
N ALA A 179 -17.80 -1.05 3.03
CA ALA A 179 -18.69 -0.48 2.02
C ALA A 179 -19.02 0.98 2.34
N LEU A 180 -19.33 1.32 3.59
CA LEU A 180 -19.67 2.68 3.99
C LEU A 180 -18.45 3.61 4.00
N GLN A 181 -17.29 3.13 4.45
CA GLN A 181 -16.10 3.99 4.59
C GLN A 181 -15.32 4.18 3.29
N LEU A 182 -15.26 3.16 2.43
CA LEU A 182 -14.42 3.17 1.23
C LEU A 182 -15.24 3.14 -0.06
N LEU A 183 -16.19 2.21 -0.17
CA LEU A 183 -16.93 2.00 -1.43
C LEU A 183 -17.96 3.10 -1.69
N LEU A 184 -18.68 3.55 -0.66
CA LEU A 184 -19.72 4.56 -0.77
C LEU A 184 -19.13 5.92 -1.20
N PRO A 185 -18.07 6.47 -0.57
CA PRO A 185 -17.45 7.70 -1.06
C PRO A 185 -16.94 7.55 -2.49
N PHE A 186 -16.35 6.40 -2.84
CA PHE A 186 -15.93 6.12 -4.21
C PHE A 186 -17.10 6.13 -5.20
N ALA A 187 -18.23 5.49 -4.86
CA ALA A 187 -19.42 5.46 -5.69
C ALA A 187 -20.03 6.87 -5.87
N LEU A 188 -20.09 7.66 -4.80
CA LEU A 188 -20.51 9.06 -4.86
C LEU A 188 -19.57 9.88 -5.77
N GLY A 189 -18.27 9.64 -5.71
CA GLY A 189 -17.29 10.24 -6.62
C GLY A 189 -17.56 9.88 -8.07
N GLN A 190 -17.82 8.61 -8.37
CA GLN A 190 -18.20 8.14 -9.70
C GLN A 190 -19.48 8.80 -10.21
N LEU A 191 -20.48 8.99 -9.36
CA LEU A 191 -21.73 9.68 -9.70
C LEU A 191 -21.50 11.18 -9.96
N ALA A 192 -20.58 11.81 -9.21
CA ALA A 192 -20.21 13.21 -9.41
C ALA A 192 -19.33 13.45 -10.63
N ARG A 193 -18.69 12.39 -11.17
CA ARG A 193 -17.72 12.48 -12.27
C ARG A 193 -18.18 13.28 -13.49
N PRO A 194 -19.42 13.16 -14.01
CA PRO A 194 -19.86 13.94 -15.17
C PRO A 194 -19.73 15.46 -14.96
N VAL A 195 -19.82 15.92 -13.70
CA VAL A 195 -19.73 17.33 -13.33
C VAL A 195 -18.27 17.73 -13.04
N ILE A 196 -17.58 16.98 -12.19
CA ILE A 196 -16.25 17.40 -11.67
C ILE A 196 -15.06 16.72 -12.35
N GLY A 197 -15.27 15.65 -13.11
CA GLY A 197 -14.21 14.81 -13.67
C GLY A 197 -13.29 15.53 -14.66
N ALA A 198 -13.84 16.43 -15.48
CA ALA A 198 -13.05 17.25 -16.41
C ALA A 198 -12.22 18.31 -15.68
N TRP A 199 -12.71 18.83 -14.56
CA TRP A 199 -11.96 19.74 -13.70
C TRP A 199 -10.82 19.02 -12.97
N LEU A 200 -11.09 17.83 -12.40
CA LEU A 200 -10.07 16.98 -11.77
C LEU A 200 -8.99 16.54 -12.77
N GLY A 201 -9.39 16.20 -14.00
CA GLY A 201 -8.48 15.85 -15.08
C GLY A 201 -7.50 16.97 -15.44
N ARG A 202 -7.90 18.24 -15.27
CA ARG A 202 -7.05 19.43 -15.45
C ARG A 202 -6.19 19.73 -14.21
N HIS A 203 -6.65 19.38 -13.01
CA HIS A 203 -6.00 19.69 -11.74
C HIS A 203 -5.41 18.47 -11.00
N LYS A 204 -4.85 17.50 -11.76
CA LYS A 204 -4.30 16.25 -11.19
C LYS A 204 -3.27 16.47 -10.07
N ALA A 205 -2.50 17.56 -10.13
CA ALA A 205 -1.53 17.91 -9.10
C ALA A 205 -2.19 18.17 -7.73
N ILE A 206 -3.38 18.78 -7.72
CA ILE A 206 -4.13 19.03 -6.48
C ILE A 206 -4.61 17.70 -5.90
N THR A 207 -5.24 16.85 -6.72
CA THR A 207 -5.70 15.52 -6.30
C THR A 207 -4.55 14.67 -5.76
N SER A 208 -3.39 14.69 -6.41
CA SER A 208 -2.21 13.95 -5.94
C SER A 208 -1.66 14.49 -4.62
N LYS A 209 -1.69 15.81 -4.39
CA LYS A 209 -1.27 16.42 -3.12
C LYS A 209 -2.22 16.05 -1.98
N ILE A 210 -3.53 16.08 -2.23
CA ILE A 210 -4.54 15.68 -1.25
C ILE A 210 -4.33 14.20 -0.86
N ASP A 211 -4.20 13.32 -1.86
CA ASP A 211 -3.98 11.89 -1.63
C ASP A 211 -2.71 11.63 -0.80
N ARG A 212 -1.57 12.21 -1.20
CA ARG A 212 -0.32 12.11 -0.44
C ARG A 212 -0.45 12.68 0.98
N GLY A 213 -1.11 13.83 1.15
CA GLY A 213 -1.32 14.46 2.45
C GLY A 213 -2.17 13.61 3.39
N VAL A 214 -3.25 13.03 2.88
CA VAL A 214 -4.09 12.10 3.66
C VAL A 214 -3.33 10.84 4.03
N ILE A 215 -2.54 10.25 3.12
CA ILE A 215 -1.69 9.10 3.43
C ILE A 215 -0.72 9.44 4.57
N VAL A 216 -0.09 10.63 4.52
CA VAL A 216 0.82 11.09 5.57
C VAL A 216 0.11 11.19 6.91
N LEU A 217 -1.09 11.76 6.94
CA LEU A 217 -1.90 11.87 8.16
C LEU A 217 -2.32 10.50 8.71
N ILE A 218 -2.71 9.56 7.84
CA ILE A 218 -3.08 8.19 8.24
C ILE A 218 -1.88 7.50 8.89
N VAL A 219 -0.71 7.58 8.26
CA VAL A 219 0.52 6.97 8.78
C VAL A 219 0.89 7.62 10.12
N TYR A 220 0.92 8.95 10.17
CA TYR A 220 1.20 9.70 11.40
C TYR A 220 0.28 9.25 12.55
N SER A 221 -1.03 9.31 12.33
CA SER A 221 -2.03 8.92 13.33
C SER A 221 -1.89 7.44 13.74
N SER A 222 -1.61 6.54 12.79
CA SER A 222 -1.45 5.11 13.09
C SER A 222 -0.20 4.83 13.95
N PHE A 223 0.91 5.54 13.68
CA PHE A 223 2.11 5.43 14.52
C PHE A 223 1.90 6.08 15.89
N CYS A 224 1.17 7.19 15.99
CA CYS A 224 0.77 7.78 17.26
C CYS A 224 -0.07 6.80 18.08
N ASP A 225 -1.14 6.25 17.50
CA ASP A 225 -2.03 5.25 18.13
C ASP A 225 -1.19 4.07 18.65
N ALA A 226 -0.38 3.44 17.79
CA ALA A 226 0.44 2.30 18.18
C ALA A 226 1.48 2.62 19.27
N THR A 227 2.06 3.82 19.24
CA THR A 227 3.05 4.26 20.24
C THR A 227 2.38 4.54 21.58
N SER A 228 1.25 5.24 21.59
CA SER A 228 0.45 5.51 22.80
C SER A 228 -0.15 4.25 23.41
N GLU A 229 -0.51 3.26 22.58
CA GLU A 229 -0.91 1.93 23.03
C GLU A 229 0.26 1.12 23.61
N GLY A 230 1.49 1.63 23.56
CA GLY A 230 2.65 1.00 24.20
C GLY A 230 3.27 -0.15 23.39
N LEU A 231 3.05 -0.21 22.07
CA LEU A 231 3.59 -1.25 21.18
C LEU A 231 5.09 -1.53 21.43
N TRP A 232 5.89 -0.49 21.66
CA TRP A 232 7.34 -0.57 21.83
C TRP A 232 7.79 -1.17 23.17
N HIS A 233 6.91 -1.19 24.17
CA HIS A 233 7.19 -1.69 25.52
C HIS A 233 6.46 -2.99 25.82
N GLN A 234 5.29 -3.22 25.22
CA GLN A 234 4.48 -4.42 25.44
C GLN A 234 5.04 -5.65 24.71
N TYR A 235 5.75 -5.46 23.60
CA TYR A 235 6.30 -6.56 22.81
C TYR A 235 7.82 -6.60 22.91
N SER A 236 8.36 -7.81 22.89
CA SER A 236 9.81 -8.03 22.91
C SER A 236 10.46 -7.42 21.66
N TRP A 237 11.69 -6.90 21.80
CA TRP A 237 12.44 -6.36 20.66
C TRP A 237 12.64 -7.41 19.56
N GLN A 238 12.73 -8.69 19.94
CA GLN A 238 12.81 -9.83 19.02
C GLN A 238 11.57 -9.95 18.15
N THR A 239 10.37 -9.75 18.73
CA THR A 239 9.11 -9.75 17.98
C THR A 239 9.10 -8.63 16.94
N ILE A 240 9.49 -7.41 17.33
CA ILE A 240 9.55 -6.25 16.43
C ILE A 240 10.57 -6.50 15.31
N ALA A 241 11.77 -7.00 15.65
CA ALA A 241 12.80 -7.35 14.67
C ALA A 241 12.33 -8.44 13.70
N ALA A 242 11.58 -9.44 14.18
CA ALA A 242 10.99 -10.48 13.35
C ALA A 242 9.98 -9.90 12.36
N VAL A 243 9.13 -8.93 12.77
CA VAL A 243 8.22 -8.23 11.84
C VAL A 243 8.99 -7.51 10.75
N MET A 244 10.04 -6.78 11.13
CA MET A 244 10.88 -6.04 10.20
C MET A 244 11.54 -6.96 9.16
N ALA A 245 12.13 -8.07 9.65
CA ALA A 245 12.75 -9.07 8.79
C ALA A 245 11.73 -9.74 7.87
N LEU A 246 10.57 -10.14 8.40
CA LEU A 246 9.54 -10.82 7.63
C LEU A 246 8.94 -9.92 6.54
N ALA A 247 8.65 -8.66 6.86
CA ALA A 247 8.17 -7.68 5.88
C ALA A 247 9.22 -7.43 4.78
N ALA A 248 10.50 -7.34 5.14
CA ALA A 248 11.58 -7.18 4.17
C ALA A 248 11.71 -8.41 3.26
N VAL A 249 11.77 -9.61 3.83
CA VAL A 249 11.86 -10.88 3.08
C VAL A 249 10.67 -11.03 2.14
N LEU A 250 9.45 -10.78 2.64
CA LEU A 250 8.23 -10.81 1.82
C LEU A 250 8.32 -9.85 0.64
N LEU A 251 8.74 -8.59 0.88
CA LEU A 251 8.87 -7.58 -0.16
C LEU A 251 9.88 -8.01 -1.23
N PHE A 252 11.08 -8.42 -0.84
CA PHE A 252 12.12 -8.84 -1.78
C PHE A 252 11.72 -10.10 -2.55
N ALA A 253 11.12 -11.08 -1.88
CA ALA A 253 10.62 -12.30 -2.52
C ALA A 253 9.55 -11.98 -3.57
N ILE A 254 8.58 -11.12 -3.24
CA ILE A 254 7.53 -10.73 -4.18
C ILE A 254 8.09 -9.89 -5.33
N LEU A 255 8.98 -8.93 -5.08
CA LEU A 255 9.61 -8.15 -6.15
C LEU A 255 10.42 -9.06 -7.09
N ALA A 256 11.19 -10.00 -6.54
CA ALA A 256 11.97 -10.94 -7.35
C ALA A 256 11.06 -11.86 -8.18
N THR A 257 10.04 -12.46 -7.57
CA THR A 257 9.12 -13.37 -8.24
C THR A 257 8.26 -12.66 -9.28
N THR A 258 7.69 -11.50 -8.97
CA THR A 258 6.94 -10.70 -9.96
C THR A 258 7.81 -10.32 -11.15
N THR A 259 9.04 -9.87 -10.92
CA THR A 259 9.99 -9.52 -12.00
C THR A 259 10.35 -10.74 -12.85
N PHE A 260 10.69 -11.85 -12.20
CA PHE A 260 11.04 -13.10 -12.89
C PHE A 260 9.90 -13.64 -13.75
N VAL A 261 8.68 -13.73 -13.19
CA VAL A 261 7.53 -14.27 -13.91
C VAL A 261 7.09 -13.30 -15.02
N ALA A 262 7.11 -11.99 -14.79
CA ALA A 262 6.80 -10.99 -15.83
C ALA A 262 7.72 -11.14 -17.06
N ARG A 263 9.03 -11.30 -16.83
CA ARG A 263 10.01 -11.55 -17.90
C ARG A 263 9.78 -12.87 -18.61
N ARG A 264 9.50 -13.94 -17.87
CA ARG A 264 9.21 -15.27 -18.45
C ARG A 264 7.94 -15.30 -19.28
N LEU A 265 6.95 -14.49 -18.94
CA LEU A 265 5.72 -14.33 -19.71
C LEU A 265 5.89 -13.43 -20.94
N GLY A 266 7.08 -12.87 -21.15
CA GLY A 266 7.41 -12.05 -22.32
C GLY A 266 6.70 -10.71 -22.35
N PHE A 267 6.44 -10.08 -21.19
CA PHE A 267 5.93 -8.71 -21.18
C PHE A 267 6.96 -7.73 -21.78
N SER A 268 6.47 -6.66 -22.41
CA SER A 268 7.34 -5.53 -22.76
C SER A 268 7.90 -4.91 -21.48
N VAL A 269 8.97 -4.12 -21.60
CA VAL A 269 9.58 -3.47 -20.43
C VAL A 269 8.55 -2.58 -19.70
N GLU A 270 7.69 -1.89 -20.44
CA GLU A 270 6.65 -1.02 -19.88
C GLU A 270 5.60 -1.79 -19.07
N ASP A 271 5.20 -2.96 -19.58
CA ASP A 271 4.25 -3.85 -18.93
C ASP A 271 4.91 -4.60 -17.76
N GLU A 272 6.19 -4.99 -17.86
CA GLU A 272 6.98 -5.55 -16.74
C GLU A 272 7.04 -4.56 -15.57
N ILE A 273 7.43 -3.30 -15.82
CA ILE A 273 7.49 -2.26 -14.80
C ILE A 273 6.16 -2.14 -14.07
N THR A 274 5.07 -2.13 -14.83
CA THR A 274 3.70 -2.04 -14.31
C THR A 274 3.32 -3.28 -13.51
N ALA A 275 3.63 -4.47 -14.02
CA ALA A 275 3.38 -5.76 -13.39
C ALA A 275 4.11 -5.86 -12.05
N VAL A 276 5.39 -5.49 -12.01
CA VAL A 276 6.22 -5.50 -10.80
C VAL A 276 5.69 -4.48 -9.80
N PHE A 277 5.46 -3.24 -10.19
CA PHE A 277 5.05 -2.21 -9.23
C PHE A 277 3.64 -2.38 -8.71
N CYS A 278 2.67 -2.73 -9.55
CA CYS A 278 1.31 -2.97 -9.10
C CYS A 278 1.18 -4.34 -8.42
N GLY A 279 1.89 -5.36 -8.88
CA GLY A 279 1.81 -6.72 -8.35
C GLY A 279 2.52 -6.92 -7.02
N SER A 280 3.47 -6.05 -6.65
CA SER A 280 4.24 -6.17 -5.40
C SER A 280 3.80 -5.23 -4.28
N LYS A 281 3.07 -4.15 -4.58
CA LYS A 281 2.73 -3.15 -3.56
C LYS A 281 1.46 -3.48 -2.80
N LYS A 282 1.40 -3.02 -1.56
CA LYS A 282 0.23 -3.12 -0.67
C LYS A 282 -0.19 -1.75 -0.17
N SER A 283 -1.50 -1.53 -0.16
CA SER A 283 -2.11 -0.22 0.08
C SER A 283 -2.35 0.05 1.55
N LEU A 284 -1.55 0.97 2.10
CA LEU A 284 -1.79 1.52 3.43
C LEU A 284 -3.06 2.39 3.48
N ALA A 285 -3.33 3.16 2.42
CA ALA A 285 -4.54 3.99 2.31
C ALA A 285 -5.85 3.18 2.37
N ASN A 286 -5.87 1.98 1.80
CA ASN A 286 -6.98 1.03 1.99
C ASN A 286 -6.85 0.29 3.32
N GLY A 287 -5.63 -0.14 3.65
CA GLY A 287 -5.37 -1.09 4.72
C GLY A 287 -5.62 -0.55 6.13
N ILE A 288 -5.23 0.68 6.45
CA ILE A 288 -5.48 1.22 7.80
C ILE A 288 -6.98 1.38 8.09
N PRO A 289 -7.79 2.00 7.21
CA PRO A 289 -9.24 2.05 7.42
C PRO A 289 -9.86 0.65 7.54
N MET A 290 -9.45 -0.30 6.68
CA MET A 290 -9.90 -1.68 6.78
C MET A 290 -9.51 -2.31 8.11
N ALA A 291 -8.27 -2.13 8.58
CA ALA A 291 -7.82 -2.67 9.86
C ALA A 291 -8.67 -2.14 11.03
N LYS A 292 -8.95 -0.83 11.06
CA LYS A 292 -9.79 -0.20 12.09
C LYS A 292 -11.22 -0.74 12.09
N ILE A 293 -11.75 -1.17 10.94
CA ILE A 293 -13.07 -1.82 10.84
C ILE A 293 -13.00 -3.31 11.23
N LEU A 294 -12.05 -4.05 10.66
CA LEU A 294 -11.97 -5.51 10.75
C LEU A 294 -11.52 -5.97 12.15
N PHE A 295 -10.63 -5.21 12.78
CA PHE A 295 -10.07 -5.48 14.09
C PHE A 295 -10.55 -4.46 15.13
N ALA A 296 -11.72 -3.87 14.92
CA ALA A 296 -12.30 -2.89 15.83
C ALA A 296 -12.40 -3.47 17.26
N GLY A 297 -11.78 -2.79 18.23
CA GLY A 297 -11.75 -3.22 19.63
C GLY A 297 -10.76 -4.35 19.93
N HIS A 298 -9.92 -4.77 18.98
CA HIS A 298 -8.86 -5.73 19.24
C HIS A 298 -7.73 -5.06 20.03
N PRO A 299 -7.32 -5.59 21.19
CA PRO A 299 -6.31 -4.94 22.05
C PRO A 299 -4.92 -4.85 21.39
N ALA A 300 -4.63 -5.75 20.45
CA ALA A 300 -3.39 -5.78 19.69
C ALA A 300 -3.47 -5.09 18.31
N LEU A 301 -4.32 -4.06 18.14
CA LEU A 301 -4.50 -3.37 16.86
C LEU A 301 -3.15 -2.86 16.31
N GLY A 302 -2.34 -2.22 17.15
CA GLY A 302 -0.98 -1.78 16.78
C GLY A 302 -0.10 -2.90 16.22
N LEU A 303 -0.13 -4.10 16.80
CA LEU A 303 0.65 -5.24 16.33
C LEU A 303 0.11 -5.80 15.01
N LEU A 304 -1.21 -5.84 14.84
CA LEU A 304 -1.87 -6.30 13.62
C LEU A 304 -1.52 -5.42 12.40
N VAL A 305 -1.40 -4.11 12.60
CA VAL A 305 -1.09 -3.16 11.51
C VAL A 305 0.42 -2.96 11.30
N LEU A 306 1.26 -3.35 12.26
CA LEU A 306 2.72 -3.15 12.19
C LEU A 306 3.36 -3.75 10.92
N PRO A 307 3.07 -5.01 10.51
CA PRO A 307 3.63 -5.55 9.27
C PRO A 307 3.33 -4.68 8.04
N LEU A 308 2.11 -4.13 7.96
CA LEU A 308 1.71 -3.23 6.89
C LEU A 308 2.48 -1.91 6.92
N MET A 309 2.62 -1.29 8.09
CA MET A 309 3.35 -0.03 8.25
C MET A 309 4.81 -0.18 7.82
N VAL A 310 5.45 -1.27 8.24
CA VAL A 310 6.83 -1.59 7.87
C VAL A 310 6.96 -1.90 6.38
N TYR A 311 6.12 -2.79 5.85
CA TYR A 311 6.13 -3.14 4.44
C TYR A 311 5.93 -1.92 3.56
N HIS A 312 5.02 -1.02 3.96
CA HIS A 312 4.74 0.22 3.24
C HIS A 312 5.97 1.13 3.14
N GLN A 313 6.72 1.28 4.23
CA GLN A 313 7.92 2.12 4.21
C GLN A 313 9.01 1.49 3.35
N LEU A 314 9.23 0.18 3.50
CA LEU A 314 10.21 -0.56 2.71
C LEU A 314 9.88 -0.54 1.21
N GLN A 315 8.62 -0.78 0.83
CA GLN A 315 8.23 -0.78 -0.59
C GLN A 315 8.43 0.60 -1.22
N LEU A 316 8.22 1.71 -0.47
CA LEU A 316 8.42 3.05 -1.01
C LEU A 316 9.89 3.31 -1.33
N ILE A 317 10.79 2.94 -0.41
CA ILE A 317 12.24 3.13 -0.58
C ILE A 317 12.78 2.20 -1.68
N VAL A 318 12.48 0.90 -1.60
CA VAL A 318 13.01 -0.09 -2.55
C VAL A 318 12.48 0.18 -3.96
N CYS A 319 11.18 0.45 -4.10
CA CYS A 319 10.62 0.68 -5.42
C CYS A 319 11.00 2.05 -6.01
N SER A 320 11.33 3.07 -5.20
CA SER A 320 11.86 4.33 -5.75
C SER A 320 13.22 4.10 -6.39
N VAL A 321 14.11 3.38 -5.71
CA VAL A 321 15.43 2.98 -6.23
C VAL A 321 15.28 2.14 -7.50
N MET A 322 14.37 1.15 -7.51
CA MET A 322 14.09 0.35 -8.71
C MET A 322 13.56 1.21 -9.85
N ALA A 323 12.65 2.15 -9.58
CA ALA A 323 12.09 3.01 -10.61
C ALA A 323 13.14 3.95 -11.22
N SER A 324 14.07 4.50 -10.41
CA SER A 324 15.22 5.25 -10.93
C SER A 324 16.13 4.38 -11.80
N ARG A 325 16.36 3.11 -11.43
CA ARG A 325 17.13 2.17 -12.26
C ARG A 325 16.43 1.87 -13.59
N TYR A 326 15.14 1.61 -13.57
CA TYR A 326 14.35 1.40 -14.79
C TYR A 326 14.37 2.64 -15.70
N ALA A 327 14.32 3.86 -15.13
CA ALA A 327 14.36 5.10 -15.90
C ALA A 327 15.70 5.30 -16.65
N ASN A 328 16.81 4.81 -16.06
CA ASN A 328 18.15 4.95 -16.62
C ASN A 328 18.54 3.81 -17.58
N ARG A 329 17.63 2.90 -17.93
CA ARG A 329 17.90 1.74 -18.80
C ARG A 329 18.46 2.12 -20.18
N GLU A 330 17.90 3.17 -20.80
CA GLU A 330 18.31 3.64 -22.13
C GLU A 330 19.74 4.22 -22.14
N GLN A 331 20.17 4.85 -21.04
CA GLN A 331 21.54 5.37 -20.92
C GLN A 331 22.57 4.25 -20.79
N ILE A 332 22.20 3.14 -20.14
CA ILE A 332 23.07 1.98 -19.95
C ILE A 332 23.17 1.19 -21.26
N GLU A 333 22.05 0.91 -21.94
CA GLU A 333 22.03 0.23 -23.23
C GLU A 333 22.77 1.04 -24.31
N GLY A 334 22.59 2.37 -24.33
CA GLY A 334 23.30 3.27 -25.24
C GLY A 334 24.79 3.46 -24.95
N ALA A 335 25.26 3.15 -23.73
CA ALA A 335 26.69 3.15 -23.39
C ALA A 335 27.35 1.82 -23.76
N VAL A 336 26.65 0.69 -23.57
CA VAL A 336 27.12 -0.65 -23.98
C VAL A 336 27.16 -0.77 -25.50
N ALA A 337 26.22 -0.18 -26.24
CA ALA A 337 26.24 -0.17 -27.71
C ALA A 337 27.35 0.73 -28.31
N ARG A 338 27.97 1.60 -27.51
CA ARG A 338 29.08 2.49 -27.92
C ARG A 338 30.46 2.01 -27.47
N ALA A 339 30.52 0.95 -26.67
CA ALA A 339 31.75 0.33 -26.19
C ALA A 339 32.08 -0.90 -27.05
#